data_AF-A0A8S2TR08-F1
#
_entry.id   AF-A0A8S2TR08-F1
#
_cell.length_a   1.000
_cell.length_b   1.000
_cell.length_c   1.000
_cell.angle_alpha   90.00
_cell.angle_beta   90.00
_cell.angle_gamma   90.00
#
_symmetry.space_group_name_H-M   'P 1'
#
loop_
_entity.id
_entity.type
_entity.pdbx_description
1 polymer ?
#
loop_
_entity_poly.entity_id
_entity_poly.type
_entity_poly.pdbx_seq_one_letter_code
_entity_poly.pdbx_strand_id
1 'polypeptide(L)'
;MIQSVAPSSPPFILSTYGSNNKATATDVFKRWLYIYNQCLCQGVRVIGFSSDCDARYLRAMRLCTRFFAQLPNLNLVKQKDDFHLQMPERWSWFFMSGLQILLFMQDPIHVATKFRNRLLSDIASMKMGDYHVSIEHLINLIESKNKIEHNLIKSDICPKDRQNYASCRRISSELILQLLNKMEDCKGTYIYLSLLRSIITGLIEKSTTIEERLYHVWSVVFTCRFWWTWLQYSKVKINYDDNDHETIDNIKLLKENYLIDALNSYLFSSQTCENTFRIARALS
;
A
#
# COMPACT_ATOMS: atom_id res chain seq x y z
N MET A 1 -10.37 13.71 -8.86
CA MET A 1 -11.56 13.61 -7.99
C MET A 1 -11.20 14.19 -6.62
N ILE A 2 -12.15 14.80 -5.92
CA ILE A 2 -11.98 15.23 -4.52
C ILE A 2 -12.88 14.37 -3.65
N GLN A 3 -12.31 13.85 -2.56
CA GLN A 3 -13.02 13.12 -1.51
C GLN A 3 -12.95 13.94 -0.22
N SER A 4 -14.09 14.16 0.42
CA SER A 4 -14.12 14.82 1.73
C SER A 4 -13.53 13.91 2.81
N VAL A 5 -12.82 14.51 3.76
CA VAL A 5 -12.39 13.82 4.99
C VAL A 5 -13.54 13.56 5.95
N ALA A 6 -14.66 14.27 5.79
CA ALA A 6 -15.92 13.94 6.44
C ALA A 6 -16.60 12.79 5.66
N PRO A 7 -16.81 11.61 6.27
CA PRO A 7 -17.37 10.44 5.59
C PRO A 7 -18.78 10.65 5.02
N SER A 8 -19.51 11.65 5.53
CA SER A 8 -20.88 11.97 5.15
C SER A 8 -21.00 12.74 3.84
N SER A 9 -19.91 13.33 3.33
CA SER A 9 -19.96 14.12 2.09
C SER A 9 -19.53 13.27 0.88
N PRO A 10 -20.34 13.22 -0.18
CA PRO A 10 -19.99 12.45 -1.35
C PRO A 10 -18.79 13.07 -2.09
N PRO A 11 -17.96 12.23 -2.71
CA PRO A 11 -16.90 12.69 -3.58
C PRO A 11 -17.45 13.25 -4.90
N PHE A 12 -16.67 14.13 -5.52
CA PHE A 12 -17.02 14.69 -6.83
C PHE A 12 -15.80 14.82 -7.76
N ILE A 13 -16.09 14.87 -9.06
CA ILE A 13 -15.07 15.00 -10.10
C ILE A 13 -14.68 16.47 -10.21
N LEU A 14 -13.44 16.80 -9.84
CA LEU A 14 -12.87 18.13 -10.03
C LEU A 14 -12.41 18.36 -11.48
N SER A 15 -11.82 17.34 -12.11
CA SER A 15 -11.20 17.46 -13.43
C SER A 15 -11.04 16.08 -14.08
N THR A 16 -11.23 16.03 -15.39
CA THR A 16 -10.98 14.89 -16.29
C THR A 16 -10.25 15.40 -17.53
N TYR A 17 -9.25 14.66 -17.99
CA TYR A 17 -8.49 14.98 -19.20
C TYR A 17 -7.82 13.72 -19.73
N GLY A 18 -7.57 13.69 -21.04
CA GLY A 18 -6.79 12.64 -21.68
C GLY A 18 -5.31 12.72 -21.30
N SER A 19 -4.65 11.57 -21.19
CA SER A 19 -3.20 11.49 -21.01
C SER A 19 -2.59 10.60 -22.08
N ASN A 20 -1.42 10.98 -22.58
CA ASN A 20 -0.62 10.17 -23.51
C ASN A 20 0.37 9.23 -22.78
N ASN A 21 0.21 9.06 -21.46
CA ASN A 21 1.07 8.26 -20.57
C ASN A 21 2.55 8.67 -20.51
N LYS A 22 2.96 9.80 -21.11
CA LYS A 22 4.35 10.29 -21.09
C LYS A 22 4.68 11.16 -19.88
N ALA A 23 3.72 11.37 -18.97
CA ALA A 23 3.91 12.20 -17.78
C ALA A 23 5.01 11.62 -16.88
N THR A 24 5.95 12.48 -16.49
CA THR A 24 7.03 12.16 -15.56
C THR A 24 6.58 12.37 -14.11
N ALA A 25 7.37 11.88 -13.14
CA ALA A 25 7.14 12.16 -11.72
C ALA A 25 7.12 13.67 -11.42
N THR A 26 7.93 14.46 -12.12
CA THR A 26 7.96 15.92 -12.00
C THR A 26 6.66 16.56 -12.51
N ASP A 27 6.08 16.04 -13.59
CA ASP A 27 4.80 16.55 -14.12
C ASP A 27 3.64 16.22 -13.19
N VAL A 28 3.62 14.99 -12.64
CA VAL A 28 2.67 14.57 -11.60
C VAL A 28 2.75 15.51 -10.40
N PHE A 29 3.98 15.76 -9.93
CA PHE A 29 4.25 16.64 -8.80
C PHE A 29 3.75 18.08 -9.05
N LYS A 30 4.12 18.70 -10.17
CA LYS A 30 3.70 20.05 -10.54
C LYS A 30 2.17 20.16 -10.61
N ARG A 31 1.52 19.13 -11.13
CA ARG A 31 0.06 19.05 -11.20
C ARG A 31 -0.59 18.99 -9.81
N TRP A 32 -0.06 18.20 -8.88
CA TRP A 32 -0.56 18.18 -7.50
C TRP A 32 -0.43 19.55 -6.83
N LEU A 33 0.70 20.22 -7.01
CA LEU A 33 0.92 21.57 -6.48
C LEU A 33 -0.06 22.60 -7.10
N TYR A 34 -0.30 22.52 -8.40
CA TYR A 34 -1.29 23.35 -9.07
C TYR A 34 -2.70 23.14 -8.49
N ILE A 35 -3.13 21.87 -8.37
CA ILE A 35 -4.45 21.53 -7.79
C ILE A 35 -4.55 22.06 -6.36
N TYR A 36 -3.53 21.84 -5.53
CA TYR A 36 -3.48 22.35 -4.16
C TYR A 36 -3.67 23.86 -4.11
N ASN A 37 -2.88 24.63 -4.89
CA ASN A 37 -2.97 26.09 -4.91
C ASN A 37 -4.34 26.59 -5.40
N GLN A 38 -4.91 25.96 -6.44
CA GLN A 38 -6.23 26.33 -6.95
C GLN A 38 -7.34 26.06 -5.93
N CYS A 39 -7.30 24.91 -5.24
CA CYS A 39 -8.22 24.62 -4.15
C CYS A 39 -8.08 25.63 -3.00
N LEU A 40 -6.84 25.96 -2.63
CA LEU A 40 -6.56 26.92 -1.56
C LEU A 40 -7.13 28.31 -1.87
N CYS A 41 -6.99 28.79 -3.11
CA CYS A 41 -7.58 30.06 -3.56
C CYS A 41 -9.11 30.10 -3.45
N GLN A 42 -9.77 28.93 -3.43
CA GLN A 42 -11.22 28.78 -3.27
C GLN A 42 -11.63 28.45 -1.83
N GLY A 43 -10.71 28.53 -0.86
CA GLY A 43 -10.96 28.21 0.54
C GLY A 43 -11.07 26.70 0.83
N VAL A 44 -10.70 25.84 -0.12
CA VAL A 44 -10.69 24.39 0.05
C VAL A 44 -9.29 23.93 0.46
N ARG A 45 -9.15 23.41 1.68
CA ARG A 45 -7.88 22.80 2.12
C ARG A 45 -7.77 21.36 1.66
N VAL A 46 -6.75 21.09 0.83
CA VAL A 46 -6.37 19.73 0.46
C VAL A 46 -5.38 19.19 1.48
N ILE A 47 -5.77 18.11 2.17
CA ILE A 47 -4.94 17.48 3.21
C ILE A 47 -3.92 16.52 2.59
N GLY A 48 -4.24 15.91 1.44
CA GLY A 48 -3.32 14.98 0.79
C GLY A 48 -3.80 14.43 -0.54
N PHE A 49 -2.96 13.62 -1.16
CA PHE A 49 -3.21 12.93 -2.42
C PHE A 49 -3.10 11.42 -2.26
N SER A 50 -4.07 10.70 -2.83
CA SER A 50 -4.01 9.25 -3.02
C SER A 50 -3.68 8.92 -4.47
N SER A 51 -2.84 7.92 -4.71
CA SER A 51 -2.56 7.44 -6.07
C SER A 51 -2.39 5.92 -6.12
N ASP A 52 -2.40 5.38 -7.34
CA ASP A 52 -2.03 3.99 -7.56
C ASP A 52 -0.55 3.74 -7.25
N CYS A 53 -0.17 2.48 -7.14
CA CYS A 53 1.18 2.03 -6.79
C CYS A 53 2.16 2.02 -7.99
N ASP A 54 2.01 2.94 -8.95
CA ASP A 54 2.92 3.13 -10.09
C ASP A 54 4.15 3.95 -9.66
N ALA A 55 5.33 3.55 -10.15
CA ALA A 55 6.62 4.11 -9.75
C ALA A 55 6.72 5.63 -9.96
N ARG A 56 6.02 6.20 -10.95
CA ARG A 56 6.01 7.64 -11.24
C ARG A 56 5.33 8.43 -10.12
N TYR A 57 4.20 7.94 -9.61
CA TYR A 57 3.52 8.58 -8.49
C TYR A 57 4.33 8.41 -7.20
N LEU A 58 4.91 7.24 -6.96
CA LEU A 58 5.77 7.02 -5.79
C LEU A 58 6.96 7.99 -5.78
N ARG A 59 7.63 8.15 -6.93
CA ARG A 59 8.70 9.14 -7.08
C ARG A 59 8.20 10.57 -6.88
N ALA A 60 7.01 10.91 -7.35
CA ALA A 60 6.41 12.23 -7.11
C ALA A 60 6.14 12.47 -5.61
N MET A 61 5.62 11.48 -4.88
CA MET A 61 5.42 11.54 -3.44
C MET A 61 6.74 11.80 -2.71
N ARG A 62 7.80 11.08 -3.07
CA ARG A 62 9.16 11.29 -2.50
C ARG A 62 9.69 12.70 -2.74
N LEU A 63 9.45 13.26 -3.93
CA LEU A 63 9.83 14.64 -4.24
C LEU A 63 9.04 15.66 -3.40
N CYS A 64 7.74 15.42 -3.15
CA CYS A 64 6.91 16.26 -2.28
C CYS A 64 7.40 16.26 -0.83
N THR A 65 7.64 15.06 -0.27
CA THR A 65 7.92 14.86 1.15
C THR A 65 9.39 15.04 1.50
N ARG A 66 10.24 15.31 0.49
CA ARG A 66 11.71 15.34 0.58
C ARG A 66 12.31 14.03 1.10
N PHE A 67 11.60 12.94 0.88
CA PHE A 67 12.02 11.61 1.30
C PHE A 67 13.04 11.05 0.30
N PHE A 68 14.33 11.26 0.59
CA PHE A 68 15.47 10.85 -0.25
C PHE A 68 15.48 11.40 -1.68
N ALA A 69 14.68 12.43 -1.98
CA ALA A 69 14.63 13.08 -3.28
C ALA A 69 14.32 14.57 -3.14
N GLN A 70 14.99 15.42 -3.91
CA GLN A 70 14.75 16.87 -3.93
C GLN A 70 14.89 17.42 -5.35
N LEU A 71 14.01 18.36 -5.72
CA LEU A 71 14.21 19.17 -6.92
C LEU A 71 15.11 20.36 -6.55
N PRO A 72 16.27 20.54 -7.19
CA PRO A 72 17.24 21.58 -6.81
C PRO A 72 16.66 23.00 -6.91
N ASN A 73 15.67 23.22 -7.78
CA ASN A 73 15.12 24.55 -8.08
C ASN A 73 13.70 24.76 -7.54
N LEU A 74 13.20 23.88 -6.67
CA LEU A 74 11.87 24.03 -6.12
C LEU A 74 11.93 24.09 -4.59
N ASN A 75 11.94 25.32 -4.08
CA ASN A 75 11.84 25.56 -2.66
C ASN A 75 10.37 25.42 -2.22
N LEU A 76 10.00 24.22 -1.75
CA LEU A 76 8.73 24.00 -1.04
C LEU A 76 8.72 24.65 0.36
N VAL A 77 9.63 25.59 0.64
CA VAL A 77 9.85 26.14 1.98
C VAL A 77 8.87 27.28 2.22
N LYS A 78 7.99 27.11 3.21
CA LYS A 78 7.07 28.09 3.81
C LYS A 78 5.84 28.40 2.97
N GLN A 79 4.88 27.46 2.92
CA GLN A 79 3.49 27.81 2.66
C GLN A 79 2.80 28.18 3.98
N LYS A 80 1.76 29.02 3.92
CA LYS A 80 1.04 29.50 5.12
C LYS A 80 0.37 28.36 5.89
N ASP A 81 0.10 27.24 5.22
CA ASP A 81 -0.57 26.05 5.76
C ASP A 81 0.38 24.88 6.00
N ASP A 82 1.69 25.11 6.05
CA ASP A 82 2.64 24.08 6.46
C ASP A 82 2.25 23.56 7.85
N PHE A 83 2.19 22.23 8.00
CA PHE A 83 2.00 21.61 9.31
C PHE A 83 3.28 20.94 9.79
N HIS A 84 3.51 21.06 11.09
CA HIS A 84 4.64 20.47 11.76
C HIS A 84 4.22 19.18 12.46
N LEU A 85 4.86 18.10 12.07
CA LEU A 85 4.80 16.82 12.74
C LEU A 85 5.82 16.82 13.86
N GLN A 86 5.34 16.72 15.10
CA GLN A 86 6.18 16.58 16.28
C GLN A 86 6.71 15.15 16.34
N MET A 87 7.88 14.93 15.76
CA MET A 87 8.56 13.64 15.82
C MET A 87 9.38 13.55 17.12
N PRO A 88 9.28 12.45 17.88
CA PRO A 88 10.15 12.24 19.03
C PRO A 88 11.62 12.30 18.61
N GLU A 89 12.45 13.06 19.34
CA GLU A 89 13.89 13.20 19.02
C GLU A 89 14.63 11.85 18.95
N ARG A 90 14.17 10.88 19.73
CA ARG A 90 14.67 9.49 19.73
C ARG A 90 14.38 8.70 18.44
N TRP A 91 13.55 9.21 17.54
CA TRP A 91 13.22 8.55 16.27
C TRP A 91 14.23 8.91 15.17
N SER A 92 15.53 8.75 15.46
CA SER A 92 16.61 8.95 14.47
C SER A 92 16.51 8.00 13.26
N TRP A 93 15.70 6.95 13.36
CA TRP A 93 15.38 5.99 12.30
C TRP A 93 14.24 6.44 11.36
N PHE A 94 13.59 7.57 11.67
CA PHE A 94 12.45 8.10 10.92
C PHE A 94 12.93 9.24 9.99
N PHE A 95 12.94 8.98 8.69
CA PHE A 95 13.62 9.83 7.69
C PHE A 95 12.74 10.90 7.04
N MET A 96 11.48 11.00 7.44
CA MET A 96 10.59 11.99 6.87
C MET A 96 10.76 13.34 7.59
N SER A 97 10.81 14.43 6.82
CA SER A 97 10.86 15.79 7.35
C SER A 97 9.66 16.06 8.27
N GLY A 98 9.91 16.71 9.42
CA GLY A 98 8.84 17.16 10.32
C GLY A 98 7.97 18.27 9.71
N LEU A 99 8.46 19.00 8.71
CA LEU A 99 7.69 19.97 7.94
C LEU A 99 7.03 19.29 6.74
N GLN A 100 5.70 19.31 6.67
CA GLN A 100 4.92 18.74 5.57
C GLN A 100 3.82 19.71 5.10
N ILE A 101 3.51 19.65 3.81
CA ILE A 101 2.43 20.43 3.17
C ILE A 101 1.23 19.54 2.88
N LEU A 102 1.49 18.28 2.50
CA LEU A 102 0.53 17.33 1.99
C LEU A 102 0.83 15.94 2.53
N LEU A 103 -0.22 15.19 2.80
CA LEU A 103 -0.15 13.76 3.05
C LEU A 103 -0.21 12.99 1.73
N PHE A 104 0.49 11.87 1.66
CA PHE A 104 0.45 10.99 0.49
C PHE A 104 0.13 9.58 0.94
N MET A 105 -0.74 8.93 0.17
CA MET A 105 -1.09 7.54 0.40
C MET A 105 -1.16 6.81 -0.93
N GLN A 106 -0.63 5.60 -0.95
CA GLN A 106 -0.88 4.70 -2.06
C GLN A 106 -2.18 3.94 -1.84
N ASP A 107 -2.88 3.62 -2.93
CA ASP A 107 -4.12 2.88 -2.85
C ASP A 107 -3.91 1.55 -2.10
N PRO A 108 -4.52 1.38 -0.92
CA PRO A 108 -4.29 0.21 -0.10
C PRO A 108 -4.81 -1.08 -0.74
N ILE A 109 -5.77 -1.00 -1.66
CA ILE A 109 -6.22 -2.17 -2.43
C ILE A 109 -5.09 -2.66 -3.35
N HIS A 110 -4.40 -1.74 -4.02
CA HIS A 110 -3.24 -2.07 -4.85
C HIS A 110 -2.06 -2.59 -4.03
N VAL A 111 -1.85 -2.07 -2.81
CA VAL A 111 -0.85 -2.63 -1.88
C VAL A 111 -1.17 -4.08 -1.54
N ALA A 112 -2.43 -4.38 -1.20
CA ALA A 112 -2.87 -5.74 -0.87
C ALA A 112 -2.74 -6.70 -2.06
N THR A 113 -3.14 -6.29 -3.27
CA THR A 113 -3.03 -7.13 -4.46
C THR A 113 -1.58 -7.35 -4.88
N LYS A 114 -0.67 -6.39 -4.68
CA LYS A 114 0.77 -6.60 -4.87
C LYS A 114 1.32 -7.68 -3.92
N PHE A 115 0.93 -7.65 -2.64
CA PHE A 115 1.29 -8.70 -1.68
C PHE A 115 0.80 -10.08 -2.14
N ARG A 116 -0.46 -10.18 -2.57
CA ARG A 116 -1.01 -11.42 -3.14
C ARG A 116 -0.25 -11.87 -4.39
N ASN A 117 -0.07 -10.99 -5.36
CA ASN A 117 0.53 -11.34 -6.65
C ASN A 117 1.98 -11.80 -6.50
N ARG A 118 2.69 -11.28 -5.49
CA ARG A 118 4.03 -11.76 -5.14
C ARG A 118 4.01 -13.19 -4.58
N LEU A 119 3.02 -13.57 -3.77
CA LEU A 119 2.82 -14.95 -3.33
C LEU A 119 2.51 -15.90 -4.51
N LEU A 120 1.77 -15.41 -5.51
CA LEU A 120 1.40 -16.19 -6.69
C LEU A 120 2.47 -16.21 -7.80
N SER A 121 3.59 -15.51 -7.61
CA SER A 121 4.65 -15.46 -8.60
C SER A 121 5.50 -16.72 -8.51
N ASP A 122 5.74 -17.34 -9.67
CA ASP A 122 6.64 -18.46 -9.88
C ASP A 122 8.12 -18.03 -9.99
N ILE A 123 8.38 -16.73 -10.13
CA ILE A 123 9.71 -16.16 -10.38
C ILE A 123 10.49 -16.00 -9.08
N ALA A 124 9.82 -15.60 -7.99
CA ALA A 124 10.48 -15.19 -6.75
C ALA A 124 10.33 -16.23 -5.64
N SER A 125 11.44 -16.81 -5.20
CA SER A 125 11.48 -17.61 -3.97
C SER A 125 11.46 -16.69 -2.75
N MET A 126 10.44 -16.82 -1.90
CA MET A 126 10.31 -16.00 -0.71
C MET A 126 10.61 -16.80 0.57
N LYS A 127 11.40 -16.20 1.46
CA LYS A 127 11.71 -16.75 2.80
C LYS A 127 11.46 -15.70 3.86
N MET A 128 10.97 -16.13 5.01
CA MET A 128 10.87 -15.32 6.23
C MET A 128 11.62 -16.03 7.36
N GLY A 129 12.86 -15.59 7.62
CA GLY A 129 13.78 -16.39 8.43
C GLY A 129 14.09 -17.71 7.73
N ASP A 130 14.08 -18.80 8.49
CA ASP A 130 14.33 -20.14 7.95
C ASP A 130 13.10 -20.77 7.27
N TYR A 131 11.95 -20.10 7.31
CA TYR A 131 10.70 -20.61 6.78
C TYR A 131 10.46 -20.16 5.33
N HIS A 132 9.96 -21.07 4.49
CA HIS A 132 9.59 -20.77 3.12
C HIS A 132 8.15 -20.22 3.06
N VAL A 133 7.96 -19.21 2.21
CA VAL A 133 6.64 -18.70 1.85
C VAL A 133 6.30 -19.29 0.49
N SER A 134 5.23 -20.08 0.43
CA SER A 134 4.82 -20.76 -0.79
C SER A 134 3.30 -20.74 -0.97
N ILE A 135 2.88 -20.63 -2.22
CA ILE A 135 1.49 -20.82 -2.64
C ILE A 135 1.06 -22.29 -2.58
N GLU A 136 2.01 -23.23 -2.68
CA GLU A 136 1.76 -24.67 -2.59
C GLU A 136 1.08 -25.03 -1.27
N HIS A 137 1.36 -24.32 -0.19
CA HIS A 137 0.66 -24.49 1.09
C HIS A 137 -0.86 -24.25 0.98
N LEU A 138 -1.29 -23.29 0.15
CA LEU A 138 -2.72 -23.03 -0.10
C LEU A 138 -3.31 -24.03 -1.12
N ILE A 139 -2.53 -24.46 -2.11
CA ILE A 139 -2.94 -25.50 -3.06
C ILE A 139 -3.22 -26.80 -2.30
N ASN A 140 -2.28 -27.22 -1.45
CA ASN A 140 -2.42 -28.39 -0.60
C ASN A 140 -3.64 -28.28 0.31
N LEU A 141 -3.94 -27.11 0.88
CA LEU A 141 -5.17 -26.92 1.67
C LEU A 141 -6.45 -27.12 0.85
N ILE A 142 -6.48 -26.61 -0.40
CA ILE A 142 -7.63 -26.75 -1.30
C ILE A 142 -7.81 -28.20 -1.74
N GLU A 143 -6.74 -28.96 -1.90
CA GLU A 143 -6.77 -30.34 -2.39
C GLU A 143 -6.98 -31.36 -1.27
N SER A 144 -6.45 -31.10 -0.07
CA SER A 144 -6.48 -32.06 1.05
C SER A 144 -7.68 -31.91 1.99
N LYS A 145 -8.31 -30.72 2.06
CA LYS A 145 -9.40 -30.44 2.99
C LYS A 145 -10.71 -30.16 2.27
N ASN A 146 -11.82 -30.38 2.98
CA ASN A 146 -13.13 -30.04 2.43
C ASN A 146 -13.27 -28.53 2.26
N LYS A 147 -13.93 -28.10 1.18
CA LYS A 147 -14.20 -26.68 0.88
C LYS A 147 -14.82 -25.91 2.05
N ILE A 148 -15.66 -26.56 2.85
CA ILE A 148 -16.33 -25.94 4.00
C ILE A 148 -15.31 -25.52 5.08
N GLU A 149 -14.20 -26.25 5.21
CA GLU A 149 -13.19 -26.01 6.24
C GLU A 149 -12.28 -24.83 5.92
N HIS A 150 -12.14 -24.46 4.64
CA HIS A 150 -11.19 -23.41 4.22
C HIS A 150 -11.84 -22.28 3.40
N ASN A 151 -12.98 -22.52 2.75
CA ASN A 151 -13.74 -21.57 1.94
C ASN A 151 -12.97 -20.89 0.78
N LEU A 152 -11.89 -21.53 0.31
CA LEU A 152 -11.13 -21.10 -0.87
C LEU A 152 -11.68 -21.78 -2.13
N ILE A 153 -11.49 -21.10 -3.26
CA ILE A 153 -11.74 -21.65 -4.59
C ILE A 153 -10.50 -21.51 -5.46
N LYS A 154 -10.38 -22.32 -6.52
CA LYS A 154 -9.20 -22.31 -7.42
C LYS A 154 -8.91 -20.93 -8.02
N SER A 155 -9.93 -20.09 -8.24
CA SER A 155 -9.72 -18.73 -8.75
C SER A 155 -9.05 -17.80 -7.73
N ASP A 156 -9.07 -18.12 -6.44
CA ASP A 156 -8.38 -17.32 -5.42
C ASP A 156 -6.86 -17.36 -5.58
N ILE A 157 -6.33 -18.52 -5.96
CA ILE A 157 -4.91 -18.73 -6.19
C ILE A 157 -4.52 -18.59 -7.67
N CYS A 158 -5.41 -18.05 -8.51
CA CYS A 158 -5.14 -17.85 -9.93
C CYS A 158 -4.24 -16.62 -10.17
N PRO A 159 -3.05 -16.76 -10.79
CA PRO A 159 -2.12 -15.66 -11.04
C PRO A 159 -2.57 -14.74 -12.19
N LYS A 160 -3.49 -15.20 -13.06
CA LYS A 160 -3.94 -14.44 -14.23
C LYS A 160 -4.74 -13.19 -13.84
N ASP A 161 -5.54 -13.28 -12.78
CA ASP A 161 -6.31 -12.15 -12.27
C ASP A 161 -5.51 -11.37 -11.23
N ARG A 162 -4.70 -10.41 -11.71
CA ARG A 162 -3.82 -9.58 -10.86
C ARG A 162 -4.56 -8.51 -10.05
N GLN A 163 -5.84 -8.26 -10.36
CA GLN A 163 -6.65 -7.23 -9.69
C GLN A 163 -7.66 -7.83 -8.70
N ASN A 164 -7.61 -9.15 -8.44
CA ASN A 164 -8.52 -9.85 -7.55
C ASN A 164 -8.30 -9.52 -6.06
N TYR A 165 -8.82 -8.37 -5.63
CA TYR A 165 -8.82 -7.99 -4.21
C TYR A 165 -9.65 -8.95 -3.35
N ALA A 166 -10.73 -9.53 -3.88
CA ALA A 166 -11.57 -10.45 -3.12
C ALA A 166 -10.79 -11.69 -2.67
N SER A 167 -9.89 -12.20 -3.51
CA SER A 167 -8.97 -13.27 -3.16
C SER A 167 -8.06 -12.89 -1.99
N CYS A 168 -7.52 -11.66 -1.97
CA CYS A 168 -6.65 -11.18 -0.88
C CYS A 168 -7.31 -11.40 0.49
N ARG A 169 -8.60 -11.05 0.61
CA ARG A 169 -9.38 -11.26 1.85
C ARG A 169 -9.61 -12.72 2.19
N ARG A 170 -9.83 -13.58 1.19
CA ARG A 170 -10.12 -15.00 1.39
C ARG A 170 -8.88 -15.76 1.83
N ILE A 171 -7.75 -15.57 1.12
CA ILE A 171 -6.49 -16.27 1.43
C ILE A 171 -5.90 -15.81 2.76
N SER A 172 -6.13 -14.57 3.18
CA SER A 172 -5.68 -14.06 4.48
C SER A 172 -6.78 -14.10 5.56
N SER A 173 -7.83 -14.90 5.37
CA SER A 173 -8.91 -14.99 6.35
C SER A 173 -8.46 -15.69 7.62
N GLU A 174 -9.09 -15.37 8.74
CA GLU A 174 -8.77 -15.96 10.05
C GLU A 174 -8.81 -17.49 10.01
N LEU A 175 -9.79 -18.06 9.31
CA LEU A 175 -9.91 -19.50 9.11
C LEU A 175 -8.66 -20.09 8.44
N ILE A 176 -8.16 -19.47 7.37
CA ILE A 176 -6.95 -19.93 6.67
C ILE A 176 -5.72 -19.76 7.55
N LEU A 177 -5.58 -18.63 8.25
CA LEU A 177 -4.46 -18.41 9.17
C LEU A 177 -4.43 -19.47 10.28
N GLN A 178 -5.57 -19.84 10.84
CA GLN A 178 -5.68 -20.90 11.84
C GLN A 178 -5.31 -22.28 11.28
N LEU A 179 -5.67 -22.57 10.03
CA LEU A 179 -5.28 -23.83 9.38
C LEU A 179 -3.77 -23.89 9.12
N LEU A 180 -3.19 -22.81 8.63
CA LEU A 180 -1.75 -22.72 8.36
C LEU A 180 -0.93 -22.79 9.65
N ASN A 181 -1.39 -22.15 10.73
CA ASN A 181 -0.67 -22.15 12.00
C ASN A 181 -0.60 -23.54 12.66
N LYS A 182 -1.47 -24.47 12.27
CA LYS A 182 -1.44 -25.87 12.74
C LYS A 182 -0.42 -26.74 12.00
N MET A 183 0.16 -26.25 10.90
CA MET A 183 1.09 -27.00 10.05
C MET A 183 2.48 -26.35 10.15
N GLU A 184 3.47 -27.10 10.64
CA GLU A 184 4.79 -26.55 10.97
C GLU A 184 5.56 -26.02 9.74
N ASP A 185 5.41 -26.69 8.60
CA ASP A 185 5.97 -26.30 7.30
C ASP A 185 5.39 -24.99 6.75
N CYS A 186 4.17 -24.63 7.17
CA CYS A 186 3.43 -23.48 6.67
C CYS A 186 3.72 -22.16 7.40
N LYS A 187 4.61 -22.16 8.41
CA LYS A 187 4.83 -20.99 9.28
C LYS A 187 5.27 -19.73 8.54
N GLY A 188 6.06 -19.86 7.48
CA GLY A 188 6.44 -18.73 6.62
C GLY A 188 5.23 -18.12 5.92
N THR A 189 4.42 -18.95 5.26
CA THR A 189 3.17 -18.51 4.60
C THR A 189 2.17 -17.92 5.60
N TYR A 190 2.05 -18.50 6.80
CA TYR A 190 1.22 -17.96 7.87
C TYR A 190 1.62 -16.51 8.23
N ILE A 191 2.91 -16.25 8.47
CA ILE A 191 3.40 -14.90 8.81
C ILE A 191 3.12 -13.94 7.64
N TYR A 192 3.45 -14.35 6.41
CA TYR A 192 3.25 -13.52 5.21
C TYR A 192 1.77 -13.13 5.02
N LEU A 193 0.85 -14.09 5.16
CA LEU A 193 -0.59 -13.83 5.05
C LEU A 193 -1.15 -13.06 6.24
N SER A 194 -0.56 -13.19 7.43
CA SER A 194 -0.90 -12.36 8.60
C SER A 194 -0.55 -10.89 8.37
N LEU A 195 0.55 -10.60 7.66
CA LEU A 195 0.88 -9.24 7.22
C LEU A 195 -0.15 -8.73 6.21
N LEU A 196 -0.55 -9.54 5.23
CA LEU A 196 -1.62 -9.17 4.29
C LEU A 196 -2.93 -8.88 5.03
N ARG A 197 -3.30 -9.71 6.02
CA ARG A 197 -4.49 -9.48 6.86
C ARG A 197 -4.38 -8.15 7.61
N SER A 198 -3.22 -7.86 8.20
CA SER A 198 -2.97 -6.60 8.91
C SER A 198 -3.03 -5.38 7.99
N ILE A 199 -2.53 -5.47 6.74
CA ILE A 199 -2.69 -4.42 5.72
C ILE A 199 -4.17 -4.15 5.47
N ILE A 200 -4.98 -5.19 5.26
CA ILE A 200 -6.41 -5.08 5.00
C ILE A 200 -7.14 -4.44 6.19
N THR A 201 -6.87 -4.92 7.41
CA THR A 201 -7.52 -4.42 8.63
C THR A 201 -7.10 -2.99 8.95
N GLY A 202 -5.82 -2.64 8.81
CA GLY A 202 -5.31 -1.30 9.11
C GLY A 202 -5.69 -0.23 8.08
N LEU A 203 -5.67 -0.57 6.80
CA LEU A 203 -5.79 0.42 5.72
C LEU A 203 -7.13 0.40 4.96
N ILE A 204 -7.88 -0.71 4.99
CA ILE A 204 -9.05 -0.90 4.11
C ILE A 204 -10.35 -1.07 4.90
N GLU A 205 -10.36 -1.88 5.96
CA GLU A 205 -11.58 -2.13 6.74
C GLU A 205 -12.07 -0.85 7.41
N LYS A 206 -13.35 -0.50 7.24
CA LYS A 206 -13.93 0.76 7.76
C LYS A 206 -14.22 0.72 9.25
N SER A 207 -14.55 -0.46 9.77
CA SER A 207 -14.92 -0.68 11.17
C SER A 207 -13.74 -0.63 12.15
N THR A 208 -12.51 -0.73 11.64
CA THR A 208 -11.29 -0.74 12.47
C THR A 208 -11.08 0.60 13.15
N THR A 209 -10.88 0.56 14.47
CA THR A 209 -10.62 1.74 15.30
C THR A 209 -9.26 2.36 14.98
N ILE A 210 -9.02 3.61 15.36
CA ILE A 210 -7.74 4.29 15.09
C ILE A 210 -6.58 3.55 15.76
N GLU A 211 -6.74 3.11 17.01
CA GLU A 211 -5.71 2.38 17.75
C GLU A 211 -5.34 1.06 17.07
N GLU A 212 -6.34 0.26 16.68
CA GLU A 212 -6.10 -0.99 15.94
C GLU A 212 -5.43 -0.75 14.59
N ARG A 213 -5.81 0.32 13.88
CA ARG A 213 -5.14 0.69 12.62
C ARG A 213 -3.67 0.96 12.83
N LEU A 214 -3.34 1.78 13.84
CA LEU A 214 -1.95 2.08 14.19
C LEU A 214 -1.20 0.79 14.51
N TYR A 215 -1.77 -0.07 15.35
CA TYR A 215 -1.17 -1.36 15.69
C TYR A 215 -0.88 -2.20 14.45
N HIS A 216 -1.86 -2.42 13.56
CA HIS A 216 -1.68 -3.25 12.37
C HIS A 216 -0.70 -2.64 11.36
N VAL A 217 -0.80 -1.34 11.08
CA VAL A 217 0.09 -0.65 10.13
C VAL A 217 1.53 -0.69 10.64
N TRP A 218 1.76 -0.35 11.91
CA TRP A 218 3.10 -0.38 12.49
C TRP A 218 3.66 -1.80 12.60
N SER A 219 2.83 -2.80 12.93
CA SER A 219 3.25 -4.20 12.95
C SER A 219 3.75 -4.65 11.57
N VAL A 220 3.04 -4.27 10.50
CA VAL A 220 3.46 -4.55 9.12
C VAL A 220 4.77 -3.84 8.80
N VAL A 221 4.86 -2.55 9.10
CA VAL A 221 6.06 -1.72 8.89
C VAL A 221 7.29 -2.34 9.56
N PHE A 222 7.21 -2.63 10.86
CA PHE A 222 8.33 -3.15 11.61
C PHE A 222 8.72 -4.55 11.13
N THR A 223 7.74 -5.43 10.90
CA THR A 223 8.02 -6.78 10.39
C THR A 223 8.72 -6.73 9.04
N CYS A 224 8.24 -5.91 8.10
CA CYS A 224 8.90 -5.75 6.79
C CYS A 224 10.30 -5.15 6.90
N ARG A 225 10.54 -4.22 7.84
CA ARG A 225 11.88 -3.65 8.11
C ARG A 225 12.83 -4.71 8.68
N PHE A 226 12.38 -5.51 9.65
CA PHE A 226 13.17 -6.60 10.20
C PHE A 226 13.46 -7.66 9.14
N TRP A 227 12.44 -8.03 8.36
CA TRP A 227 12.58 -8.98 7.27
C TRP A 227 13.59 -8.51 6.23
N TRP A 228 13.51 -7.25 5.80
CA TRP A 228 14.49 -6.63 4.92
C TRP A 228 15.91 -6.67 5.49
N THR A 229 16.05 -6.26 6.74
CA THR A 229 17.34 -6.25 7.43
C THR A 229 17.93 -7.66 7.46
N TRP A 230 17.12 -8.66 7.83
CA TRP A 230 17.52 -10.05 7.82
C TRP A 230 17.98 -10.51 6.43
N LEU A 231 17.25 -10.19 5.35
CA LEU A 231 17.64 -10.54 3.98
C LEU A 231 19.01 -9.96 3.58
N GLN A 232 19.35 -8.76 4.05
CA GLN A 232 20.66 -8.15 3.79
C GLN A 232 21.81 -8.87 4.51
N TYR A 233 21.56 -9.38 5.73
CA TYR A 233 22.59 -10.03 6.55
C TYR A 233 22.70 -11.54 6.34
N SER A 234 21.62 -12.20 5.95
CA SER A 234 21.54 -13.67 5.92
C SER A 234 22.34 -14.33 4.78
N LYS A 235 23.06 -13.55 3.94
CA LYS A 235 23.75 -14.01 2.73
C LYS A 235 22.88 -14.94 1.87
N VAL A 236 21.55 -14.83 1.97
CA VAL A 236 20.65 -15.50 1.06
C VAL A 236 21.04 -14.98 -0.31
N LYS A 237 21.65 -15.84 -1.12
CA LYS A 237 21.86 -15.59 -2.54
C LYS A 237 20.46 -15.51 -3.15
N ILE A 238 19.83 -14.35 -2.99
CA ILE A 238 18.79 -13.91 -3.92
C ILE A 238 19.58 -13.84 -5.23
N ASN A 239 19.30 -14.75 -6.16
CA ASN A 239 19.79 -14.61 -7.53
C ASN A 239 19.14 -13.31 -8.03
N TYR A 240 19.84 -12.20 -7.86
CA TYR A 240 19.46 -10.90 -8.38
C TYR A 240 19.57 -10.99 -9.89
N ASP A 241 18.52 -11.48 -10.55
CA ASP A 241 18.18 -10.93 -11.86
C ASP A 241 17.61 -9.53 -11.61
N ASP A 242 18.03 -8.56 -12.41
CA ASP A 242 17.72 -7.11 -12.30
C ASP A 242 16.20 -6.76 -12.22
N ASN A 243 15.31 -7.75 -12.33
CA ASN A 243 13.86 -7.63 -12.16
C ASN A 243 13.37 -7.85 -10.71
N ASP A 244 14.21 -8.30 -9.78
CA ASP A 244 13.83 -8.57 -8.39
C ASP A 244 13.76 -7.32 -7.49
N HIS A 245 14.04 -6.15 -8.07
CA HIS A 245 13.86 -4.84 -7.42
C HIS A 245 12.40 -4.56 -7.00
N GLU A 246 11.40 -5.26 -7.54
CA GLU A 246 10.00 -5.10 -7.11
C GLU A 246 9.72 -5.64 -5.69
N THR A 247 10.42 -6.68 -5.23
CA THR A 247 10.29 -7.19 -3.85
C THR A 247 10.78 -6.13 -2.84
N ILE A 248 11.86 -5.45 -3.23
CA ILE A 248 12.46 -4.33 -2.53
C ILE A 248 11.54 -3.11 -2.57
N ASP A 249 10.89 -2.86 -3.70
CA ASP A 249 10.00 -1.72 -3.87
C ASP A 249 8.66 -1.91 -3.15
N ASN A 250 8.16 -3.14 -2.96
CA ASN A 250 6.99 -3.42 -2.12
C ASN A 250 7.26 -3.24 -0.63
N ILE A 251 8.47 -3.58 -0.17
CA ILE A 251 8.91 -3.28 1.21
C ILE A 251 9.21 -1.77 1.37
N LYS A 252 9.74 -1.08 0.34
CA LYS A 252 9.87 0.39 0.29
C LYS A 252 8.50 1.09 0.25
N LEU A 253 7.49 0.51 -0.39
CA LEU A 253 6.08 0.97 -0.40
C LEU A 253 5.54 1.05 1.04
N LEU A 254 5.79 0.03 1.86
CA LEU A 254 5.50 0.03 3.31
C LEU A 254 6.52 0.85 4.12
N LYS A 255 7.60 1.31 3.49
CA LYS A 255 8.60 2.25 4.01
C LYS A 255 8.28 3.73 3.71
N GLU A 256 7.14 3.99 3.03
CA GLU A 256 6.76 5.33 2.53
C GLU A 256 5.36 5.82 2.94
N ASN A 257 4.49 4.99 3.53
CA ASN A 257 3.18 5.40 4.09
C ASN A 257 3.26 5.86 5.57
N TYR A 258 4.17 6.79 5.92
CA TYR A 258 4.57 7.08 7.32
C TYR A 258 3.77 8.17 8.02
N LEU A 259 2.54 8.41 7.58
CA LEU A 259 1.76 9.54 8.08
C LEU A 259 0.28 9.21 8.18
N ILE A 260 -0.06 8.37 9.16
CA ILE A 260 -1.44 8.22 9.57
C ILE A 260 -1.51 8.35 11.09
N ASP A 261 -1.09 9.50 11.59
CA ASP A 261 -1.56 9.98 12.90
C ASP A 261 -2.87 10.77 12.79
N ALA A 262 -3.53 10.80 11.62
CA ALA A 262 -4.84 11.42 11.52
C ALA A 262 -5.70 10.81 10.41
N LEU A 263 -6.86 10.29 10.83
CA LEU A 263 -8.11 10.20 10.06
C LEU A 263 -8.20 9.11 8.98
N ASN A 264 -9.11 8.16 9.22
CA ASN A 264 -9.86 7.40 8.21
C ASN A 264 -9.04 7.04 6.95
N SER A 265 -7.98 6.23 7.11
CA SER A 265 -7.11 5.78 6.00
C SER A 265 -7.88 5.21 4.79
N TYR A 266 -9.07 4.64 5.04
CA TYR A 266 -9.98 4.17 3.99
C TYR A 266 -10.50 5.29 3.05
N LEU A 267 -10.54 6.55 3.49
CA LEU A 267 -10.89 7.72 2.69
C LEU A 267 -9.75 8.14 1.74
N PHE A 268 -8.51 7.71 2.03
CA PHE A 268 -7.34 7.90 1.19
C PHE A 268 -7.12 6.70 0.26
N SER A 269 -8.20 6.19 -0.35
CA SER A 269 -8.15 5.15 -1.37
C SER A 269 -8.62 5.69 -2.73
N SER A 270 -8.12 5.12 -3.82
CA SER A 270 -8.57 5.48 -5.18
C SER A 270 -9.87 4.77 -5.58
N GLN A 271 -10.50 4.01 -4.67
CA GLN A 271 -11.69 3.20 -4.97
C GLN A 271 -12.87 4.03 -5.48
N THR A 272 -12.99 5.29 -5.05
CA THR A 272 -13.99 6.19 -5.59
C THR A 272 -13.77 6.49 -7.07
N CYS A 273 -12.52 6.75 -7.48
CA CYS A 273 -12.16 6.93 -8.89
C CYS A 273 -12.51 5.65 -9.69
N GLU A 274 -12.14 4.49 -9.17
CA GLU A 274 -12.45 3.19 -9.80
C GLU A 274 -13.94 2.94 -9.97
N ASN A 275 -14.75 3.31 -8.97
CA ASN A 275 -16.20 3.19 -9.04
C ASN A 275 -16.77 4.11 -10.13
N THR A 276 -16.29 5.34 -10.24
CA THR A 276 -16.68 6.26 -11.32
C THR A 276 -16.28 5.71 -12.69
N PHE A 277 -15.09 5.15 -12.85
CA PHE A 277 -14.68 4.52 -14.12
C PHE A 277 -15.51 3.27 -14.44
N ARG A 278 -15.91 2.50 -13.43
CA ARG A 278 -16.81 1.35 -13.61
C ARG A 278 -18.20 1.80 -14.09
N ILE A 279 -18.75 2.87 -13.50
CA ILE A 279 -20.02 3.45 -13.93
C ILE A 279 -19.91 3.97 -15.36
N ALA A 280 -18.85 4.72 -15.69
CA ALA A 280 -18.65 5.24 -17.04
C ALA A 280 -18.57 4.12 -18.10
N ARG A 281 -17.89 3.01 -17.79
CA ARG A 281 -17.83 1.82 -18.66
C ARG A 281 -19.14 1.05 -18.77
N ALA A 282 -20.00 1.11 -17.74
CA ALA A 282 -21.31 0.47 -17.79
C ALA A 282 -22.31 1.25 -18.66
N LEU A 283 -22.02 2.53 -18.93
CA LEU A 283 -22.82 3.41 -19.78
C LEU A 283 -22.41 3.37 -21.27
N SER A 284 -21.26 2.76 -21.58
CA SER A 284 -20.75 2.54 -22.95
C SER A 284 -21.10 1.15 -23.44
#